data_AF-J0REX6-F1
#
_entry.id   AF-J0REX6-F1
#
_cell.length_a   1.000
_cell.length_b   1.000
_cell.length_c   1.000
_cell.angle_alpha   90.00
_cell.angle_beta   90.00
_cell.angle_gamma   90.00
#
_symmetry.space_group_name_H-M   'P 1'
#
loop_
_entity.id
_entity.type
_entity.pdbx_description
1 polymer ?
#
loop_
_entity_poly.entity_id
_entity_poly.type
_entity_poly.pdbx_seq_one_letter_code
_entity_poly.pdbx_strand_id
1 'polypeptide(L)'
;MEIIDVIIATIERIGFIITIIKFIRKWKKQSVCMGLVVFAIVMGGLWYRGYSTNVLLGFAMGIVFCVGGIILVAQIYHNKQLTKQLKQKDRENQIHQKIIEEGEQRLFEKTQEISKEWIEQWDEGVKQWERNVLGIKNPKAGIKVSGNRPSLVKAICAHGERELCLLYEKALKEDLTEKHYEKICGRLNETFFEEYYVKAVQLMEENGISLQKFVNPVTNQEQYKPTMLLLHWFLYVLDDMITAEYEQYQKDKALGRYKNIVSLEIYFEDIPKYTEYETLGKVLEGFGCRPSEWKRLCICKKVLLSFLYDVSSDYKAARKTFIYYKMLIDTVKEGYIAFDEDCRYSTVEGAMKVCRKKDKEEKKDLSISDEMPTFEEAYKLGAKEWMKGASKRCDDRLIFWEELITIGNSKEKLKIIFGDKKVQALREAVDKEQERFENEIQSAILANKYLTDNKSYAYLAGILGYNG
;
A
#
# COMPACT_ATOMS: atom_id res chain seq x y z
N MET A 1 -7.62 88.18 -70.99
CA MET A 1 -8.77 88.00 -70.07
C MET A 1 -8.99 86.50 -69.81
N GLU A 2 -7.92 85.69 -69.62
CA GLU A 2 -8.01 84.22 -69.52
C GLU A 2 -7.25 83.63 -68.32
N ILE A 3 -6.22 84.33 -67.82
CA ILE A 3 -5.40 83.83 -66.69
C ILE A 3 -6.10 84.03 -65.34
N ILE A 4 -6.90 85.08 -65.20
CA ILE A 4 -7.60 85.41 -63.95
C ILE A 4 -8.69 84.38 -63.65
N ASP A 5 -9.43 83.90 -64.65
CA ASP A 5 -10.50 82.92 -64.46
C ASP A 5 -9.96 81.52 -64.12
N VAL A 6 -8.81 81.13 -64.68
CA VAL A 6 -8.14 79.87 -64.34
C VAL A 6 -7.60 79.90 -62.90
N ILE A 7 -7.10 81.05 -62.45
CA ILE A 7 -6.63 81.24 -61.07
C ILE A 7 -7.82 81.19 -60.10
N ILE A 8 -8.93 81.87 -60.40
CA ILE A 8 -10.15 81.84 -59.57
C ILE A 8 -10.70 80.41 -59.46
N ALA A 9 -10.82 79.69 -60.58
CA ALA A 9 -11.29 78.29 -60.58
C ALA A 9 -10.36 77.34 -59.81
N THR A 10 -9.06 77.62 -59.78
CA THR A 10 -8.08 76.82 -59.04
C THR A 10 -8.13 77.11 -57.55
N ILE A 11 -8.32 78.38 -57.16
CA ILE A 11 -8.48 78.80 -55.76
C ILE A 11 -9.78 78.22 -55.17
N GLU A 12 -10.88 78.21 -55.91
CA GLU A 12 -12.14 77.59 -55.47
C GLU A 12 -12.02 76.07 -55.25
N ARG A 13 -11.30 75.37 -56.15
CA ARG A 13 -11.05 73.92 -56.01
C ARG A 13 -10.18 73.60 -54.80
N ILE A 14 -9.15 74.41 -54.54
CA ILE A 14 -8.29 74.24 -53.37
C ILE A 14 -9.07 74.55 -52.08
N GLY A 15 -9.91 75.59 -52.08
CA GLY A 15 -10.80 75.92 -50.97
C GLY A 15 -11.78 74.80 -50.63
N PHE A 16 -12.38 74.18 -51.64
CA PHE A 16 -13.30 73.05 -51.46
C PHE A 16 -12.58 71.80 -50.89
N ILE A 17 -11.39 71.48 -51.38
CA ILE A 17 -10.58 70.34 -50.90
C ILE A 17 -10.15 70.57 -49.44
N ILE A 18 -9.70 71.78 -49.09
CA ILE A 18 -9.30 72.12 -47.72
C ILE A 18 -10.50 72.05 -46.76
N THR A 19 -11.70 72.45 -47.22
CA THR A 19 -12.92 72.40 -46.41
C THR A 19 -13.36 70.96 -46.16
N ILE A 20 -13.29 70.09 -47.16
CA ILE A 20 -13.55 68.65 -47.02
C ILE A 20 -12.54 67.99 -46.07
N ILE A 21 -11.25 68.30 -46.20
CA ILE A 21 -10.21 67.74 -45.33
C ILE A 21 -10.40 68.22 -43.88
N LYS A 22 -10.71 69.50 -43.65
CA LYS A 22 -11.03 70.02 -42.31
C LYS A 22 -12.30 69.39 -41.72
N PHE A 23 -13.30 69.14 -42.55
CA PHE A 23 -14.55 68.49 -42.15
C PHE A 23 -14.32 67.02 -41.74
N ILE A 24 -13.55 66.26 -42.53
CA ILE A 24 -13.15 64.88 -42.23
C ILE A 24 -12.30 64.79 -40.96
N ARG A 25 -11.37 65.73 -40.75
CA ARG A 25 -10.48 65.72 -39.56
C ARG A 25 -11.21 65.98 -38.24
N LYS A 26 -12.31 66.75 -38.28
CA LYS A 26 -13.03 67.20 -37.07
C LYS A 26 -13.95 66.11 -36.47
N TRP A 27 -14.27 65.04 -37.19
CA TRP A 27 -15.35 64.11 -36.79
C TRP A 27 -14.95 62.62 -36.75
N LYS A 28 -13.72 62.35 -36.33
CA LYS A 28 -13.08 61.02 -36.29
C LYS A 28 -13.60 60.06 -35.20
N LYS A 29 -14.84 60.18 -34.69
CA LYS A 29 -15.23 59.40 -33.49
C LYS A 29 -16.61 58.71 -33.44
N GLN A 30 -17.48 58.70 -34.46
CA GLN A 30 -18.76 57.98 -34.33
C GLN A 30 -19.35 57.41 -35.64
N SER A 31 -19.72 56.12 -35.54
CA SER A 31 -20.82 55.41 -36.22
C SER A 31 -20.73 55.08 -37.72
N VAL A 32 -21.22 53.87 -38.04
CA VAL A 32 -21.48 53.32 -39.39
C VAL A 32 -22.39 54.24 -40.22
N CYS A 33 -23.26 55.03 -39.58
CA CYS A 33 -24.08 56.04 -40.27
C CYS A 33 -23.27 57.16 -40.95
N MET A 34 -22.04 57.46 -40.49
CA MET A 34 -21.18 58.49 -41.09
C MET A 34 -20.52 58.03 -42.40
N GLY A 35 -20.28 56.73 -42.56
CA GLY A 35 -19.75 56.17 -43.82
C GLY A 35 -20.72 56.38 -44.98
N LEU A 36 -22.03 56.22 -44.71
CA LEU A 36 -23.09 56.43 -45.70
C LEU A 36 -23.23 57.91 -46.12
N VAL A 37 -23.05 58.85 -45.19
CA VAL A 37 -23.12 60.30 -45.49
C VAL A 37 -21.93 60.75 -46.32
N VAL A 38 -20.70 60.31 -45.98
CA VAL A 38 -19.51 60.62 -46.79
C VAL A 38 -19.59 59.96 -48.16
N PHE A 39 -20.11 58.73 -48.25
CA PHE A 39 -20.36 58.03 -49.50
C PHE A 39 -21.39 58.79 -50.36
N ALA A 40 -22.49 59.26 -49.78
CA ALA A 40 -23.48 60.08 -50.48
C ALA A 40 -22.89 61.40 -50.99
N ILE A 41 -22.01 62.06 -50.22
CA ILE A 41 -21.32 63.28 -50.63
C ILE A 41 -20.34 63.02 -51.78
N VAL A 42 -19.58 61.93 -51.73
CA VAL A 42 -18.64 61.54 -52.81
C VAL A 42 -19.40 61.16 -54.08
N MET A 43 -20.47 60.38 -53.96
CA MET A 43 -21.33 60.00 -55.08
C MET A 43 -22.04 61.21 -55.70
N GLY A 44 -22.52 62.15 -54.86
CA GLY A 44 -23.11 63.41 -55.30
C GLY A 44 -22.09 64.32 -55.99
N GLY A 45 -20.86 64.40 -55.49
CA GLY A 45 -19.78 65.16 -56.12
C GLY A 45 -19.29 64.58 -57.46
N LEU A 46 -19.29 63.25 -57.59
CA LEU A 46 -19.00 62.56 -58.86
C LEU A 46 -20.14 62.72 -59.87
N TRP A 47 -21.40 62.67 -59.42
CA TRP A 47 -22.56 62.93 -60.27
C TRP A 47 -22.59 64.38 -60.78
N TYR A 48 -22.29 65.36 -59.92
CA TYR A 48 -22.18 66.78 -60.29
C TYR A 48 -21.07 67.05 -61.33
N ARG A 49 -20.04 66.21 -61.40
CA ARG A 49 -18.97 66.29 -62.42
C ARG A 49 -19.31 65.58 -63.74
N GLY A 50 -20.53 65.06 -63.89
CA GLY A 50 -21.02 64.50 -65.16
C GLY A 50 -20.67 63.03 -65.41
N TYR A 51 -20.26 62.27 -64.39
CA TYR A 51 -20.02 60.83 -64.53
C TYR A 51 -21.35 60.08 -64.71
N SER A 52 -21.39 59.12 -65.65
CA SER A 52 -22.61 58.38 -65.98
C SER A 52 -23.07 57.46 -64.85
N THR A 53 -24.38 57.21 -64.78
CA THR A 53 -25.02 56.39 -63.74
C THR A 53 -24.39 54.99 -63.64
N ASN A 54 -23.96 54.41 -64.76
CA ASN A 54 -23.31 53.10 -64.81
C ASN A 54 -21.92 53.11 -64.14
N VAL A 55 -21.15 54.20 -64.25
CA VAL A 55 -19.84 54.34 -63.60
C VAL A 55 -20.00 54.48 -62.09
N LEU A 56 -21.00 55.24 -61.64
CA LEU A 56 -21.36 55.39 -60.23
C LEU A 56 -21.82 54.04 -59.62
N LEU A 57 -22.68 53.30 -60.33
CA LEU A 57 -23.13 51.97 -59.90
C LEU A 57 -21.97 50.96 -59.80
N GLY A 58 -21.04 50.99 -60.75
CA GLY A 58 -19.81 50.18 -60.70
C GLY A 58 -18.94 50.51 -59.49
N PHE A 59 -18.81 51.79 -59.15
CA PHE A 59 -18.04 52.24 -57.98
C PHE A 59 -18.71 51.81 -56.66
N ALA A 60 -20.03 51.91 -56.59
CA ALA A 60 -20.81 51.47 -55.43
C ALA A 60 -20.73 49.95 -55.23
N MET A 61 -20.88 49.16 -56.29
CA MET A 61 -20.70 47.71 -56.23
C MET A 61 -19.27 47.34 -55.82
N GLY A 62 -18.25 48.03 -56.36
CA GLY A 62 -16.86 47.82 -55.97
C GLY A 62 -16.61 48.05 -54.48
N ILE A 63 -17.21 49.09 -53.90
CA ILE A 63 -17.08 49.38 -52.46
C ILE A 63 -17.81 48.34 -51.61
N VAL A 64 -19.01 47.91 -51.99
CA VAL A 64 -19.74 46.84 -51.29
C VAL A 64 -18.95 45.52 -51.32
N PHE A 65 -18.35 45.18 -52.46
CA PHE A 65 -17.51 43.98 -52.60
C PHE A 65 -16.24 44.07 -51.74
N CYS A 66 -15.58 45.23 -51.70
CA CYS A 66 -14.41 45.47 -50.87
C CYS A 66 -14.73 45.42 -49.37
N VAL A 67 -15.82 46.06 -48.92
CA VAL A 67 -16.24 46.05 -47.52
C VAL A 67 -16.69 44.66 -47.09
N GLY A 68 -17.47 43.96 -47.93
CA GLY A 68 -17.85 42.57 -47.71
C GLY A 68 -16.63 41.66 -47.60
N GLY A 69 -15.65 41.80 -48.50
CA GLY A 69 -14.38 41.07 -48.45
C GLY A 69 -13.59 41.34 -47.18
N ILE A 70 -13.50 42.59 -46.72
CA ILE A 70 -12.79 42.96 -45.48
C ILE A 70 -13.47 42.34 -44.25
N ILE A 71 -14.81 42.38 -44.16
CA ILE A 71 -15.56 41.78 -43.05
C ILE A 71 -15.35 40.26 -43.02
N LEU A 72 -15.39 39.60 -44.19
CA LEU A 72 -15.23 38.16 -44.31
C LEU A 72 -13.80 37.73 -43.94
N VAL A 73 -12.78 38.48 -44.39
CA VAL A 73 -11.39 38.27 -43.99
C VAL A 73 -11.19 38.51 -42.49
N ALA A 74 -11.81 39.55 -41.91
CA ALA A 74 -11.75 39.82 -40.48
C ALA A 74 -12.42 38.71 -39.64
N GLN A 75 -13.58 38.19 -40.08
CA GLN A 75 -14.24 37.04 -39.44
C GLN A 75 -13.40 35.76 -39.53
N ILE A 76 -12.80 35.46 -40.69
CA ILE A 76 -11.89 34.33 -40.87
C ILE A 76 -10.67 34.48 -39.95
N TYR A 77 -10.09 35.68 -39.86
CA TYR A 77 -8.95 35.95 -38.99
C TYR A 77 -9.31 35.78 -37.51
N HIS A 78 -10.44 36.34 -37.08
CA HIS A 78 -10.92 36.22 -35.70
C HIS A 78 -11.24 34.77 -35.33
N ASN A 79 -11.88 34.00 -36.23
CA ASN A 79 -12.14 32.57 -36.03
C ASN A 79 -10.85 31.74 -35.97
N LYS A 80 -9.85 32.07 -36.80
CA LYS A 80 -8.53 31.43 -36.77
C LYS A 80 -7.80 31.73 -35.46
N GLN A 81 -7.93 32.94 -34.93
CA GLN A 81 -7.36 33.34 -33.65
C GLN A 81 -8.06 32.65 -32.47
N LEU A 82 -9.39 32.59 -32.48
CA LEU A 82 -10.18 31.88 -31.46
C LEU A 82 -9.85 30.38 -31.43
N THR A 83 -9.76 29.76 -32.62
CA THR A 83 -9.37 28.35 -32.77
C THR A 83 -7.95 28.09 -32.23
N LYS A 84 -7.02 29.01 -32.45
CA LYS A 84 -5.66 28.90 -31.90
C LYS A 84 -5.65 29.01 -30.37
N GLN A 85 -6.42 29.94 -29.80
CA GLN A 85 -6.54 30.09 -28.34
C GLN A 85 -7.21 28.88 -27.68
N LEU A 86 -8.26 28.32 -28.30
CA LEU A 86 -8.90 27.08 -27.84
C LEU A 86 -7.92 25.91 -27.85
N LYS A 87 -7.18 25.70 -28.95
CA LYS A 87 -6.15 24.65 -29.03
C LYS A 87 -5.04 24.84 -28.01
N GLN A 88 -4.69 26.08 -27.69
CA GLN A 88 -3.69 26.36 -26.66
C GLN A 88 -4.23 26.03 -25.26
N LYS A 89 -5.44 26.49 -24.91
CA LYS A 89 -6.08 26.15 -23.63
C LYS A 89 -6.29 24.65 -23.46
N ASP A 90 -6.65 23.95 -24.53
CA ASP A 90 -6.85 22.50 -24.50
C ASP A 90 -5.53 21.77 -24.19
N ARG A 91 -4.42 22.21 -24.78
CA ARG A 91 -3.07 21.70 -24.44
C ARG A 91 -2.67 22.05 -23.00
N GLU A 92 -2.93 23.27 -22.55
CA GLU A 92 -2.66 23.69 -21.17
C GLU A 92 -3.45 22.83 -20.18
N ASN A 93 -4.74 22.58 -20.45
CA ASN A 93 -5.57 21.69 -19.65
C ASN A 93 -5.04 20.25 -19.63
N GLN A 94 -4.61 19.70 -20.77
CA GLN A 94 -4.01 18.36 -20.83
C GLN A 94 -2.73 18.28 -19.99
N ILE A 95 -1.89 19.31 -20.02
CA ILE A 95 -0.67 19.38 -19.19
C ILE A 95 -1.05 19.44 -17.71
N HIS A 96 -2.03 20.26 -17.34
CA HIS A 96 -2.50 20.36 -15.96
C HIS A 96 -3.10 19.05 -15.45
N GLN A 97 -3.94 18.38 -16.25
CA GLN A 97 -4.47 17.06 -15.92
C GLN A 97 -3.34 16.06 -15.67
N LYS A 98 -2.34 16.02 -16.56
CA LYS A 98 -1.20 15.13 -16.38
C LYS A 98 -0.40 15.43 -15.10
N ILE A 99 -0.19 16.71 -14.77
CA ILE A 99 0.51 17.11 -13.53
C ILE A 99 -0.29 16.67 -12.29
N ILE A 100 -1.61 16.78 -12.35
CA ILE A 100 -2.52 16.35 -11.28
C ILE A 100 -2.44 14.83 -11.13
N GLU A 101 -2.65 14.06 -12.21
CA GLU A 101 -2.54 12.59 -12.23
C GLU A 101 -1.17 12.12 -11.69
N GLU A 102 -0.06 12.70 -12.16
CA GLU A 102 1.29 12.39 -11.66
C GLU A 102 1.46 12.79 -10.17
N GLY A 103 0.74 13.81 -9.70
CA GLY A 103 0.71 14.21 -8.29
C GLY A 103 -0.06 13.22 -7.42
N GLU A 104 -1.23 12.79 -7.89
CA GLU A 104 -2.13 11.82 -7.24
C GLU A 104 -1.47 10.45 -7.12
N GLN A 105 -0.87 9.96 -8.20
CA GLN A 105 -0.10 8.72 -8.18
C GLN A 105 1.04 8.77 -7.16
N ARG A 106 1.79 9.88 -7.10
CA ARG A 106 2.86 10.07 -6.10
C ARG A 106 2.34 10.12 -4.67
N LEU A 107 1.14 10.66 -4.44
CA LEU A 107 0.50 10.63 -3.12
C LEU A 107 0.14 9.20 -2.74
N PHE A 108 -0.43 8.43 -3.67
CA PHE A 108 -0.74 7.02 -3.47
C PHE A 108 0.52 6.18 -3.18
N GLU A 109 1.57 6.30 -4.01
CA GLU A 109 2.84 5.58 -3.84
C GLU A 109 3.46 5.82 -2.45
N LYS A 110 3.44 7.06 -1.95
CA LYS A 110 3.89 7.36 -0.58
C LYS A 110 3.12 6.61 0.51
N THR A 111 1.86 6.25 0.27
CA THR A 111 1.08 5.45 1.24
C THR A 111 1.44 3.96 1.21
N GLN A 112 2.05 3.49 0.12
CA GLN A 112 2.50 2.12 -0.05
C GLN A 112 3.82 1.85 0.68
N GLU A 113 4.59 2.88 1.02
CA GLU A 113 5.80 2.73 1.83
C GLU A 113 5.43 2.28 3.26
N ILE A 114 5.77 1.03 3.59
CA ILE A 114 5.58 0.47 4.91
C ILE A 114 6.81 0.75 5.77
N SER A 115 6.60 1.46 6.88
CA SER A 115 7.69 1.77 7.82
C SER A 115 8.29 0.49 8.39
N LYS A 116 9.63 0.37 8.29
CA LYS A 116 10.40 -0.70 8.95
C LYS A 116 10.17 -0.71 10.46
N GLU A 117 10.07 0.47 11.07
CA GLU A 117 9.77 0.62 12.50
C GLU A 117 8.43 -0.01 12.85
N TRP A 118 7.41 0.12 11.99
CA TRP A 118 6.11 -0.51 12.21
C TRP A 118 6.20 -2.04 12.17
N ILE A 119 6.97 -2.59 11.22
CA ILE A 119 7.21 -4.04 11.11
C ILE A 119 7.95 -4.56 12.35
N GLU A 120 8.96 -3.83 12.83
CA GLU A 120 9.71 -4.17 14.04
C GLU A 120 8.81 -4.13 15.29
N GLN A 121 7.96 -3.10 15.42
CA GLN A 121 6.98 -3.00 16.50
C GLN A 121 5.96 -4.15 16.46
N TRP A 122 5.53 -4.56 15.25
CA TRP A 122 4.68 -5.73 15.08
C TRP A 122 5.36 -6.99 15.58
N ASP A 123 6.58 -7.26 15.10
CA ASP A 123 7.33 -8.46 15.46
C ASP A 123 7.62 -8.52 16.96
N GLU A 124 7.96 -7.40 17.59
CA GLU A 124 8.13 -7.36 19.04
C GLU A 124 6.80 -7.56 19.79
N GLY A 125 5.70 -7.04 19.23
CA GLY A 125 4.36 -7.34 19.73
C GLY A 125 4.08 -8.84 19.74
N VAL A 126 4.35 -9.55 18.64
CA VAL A 126 4.17 -11.00 18.56
C VAL A 126 5.08 -11.73 19.56
N LYS A 127 6.36 -11.34 19.65
CA LYS A 127 7.31 -11.90 20.63
C LYS A 127 6.83 -11.69 22.07
N GLN A 128 6.28 -10.53 22.39
CA GLN A 128 5.74 -10.27 23.72
C GLN A 128 4.50 -11.12 24.02
N TRP A 129 3.62 -11.33 23.04
CA TRP A 129 2.48 -12.25 23.21
C TRP A 129 2.96 -13.68 23.45
N GLU A 130 3.92 -14.16 22.65
CA GLU A 130 4.56 -15.46 22.84
C GLU A 130 5.14 -15.58 24.25
N ARG A 131 5.95 -14.61 24.68
CA ARG A 131 6.48 -14.54 26.05
C ARG A 131 5.39 -14.61 27.12
N ASN A 132 4.30 -13.87 26.97
CA ASN A 132 3.19 -13.88 27.93
C ASN A 132 2.54 -15.27 28.03
N VAL A 133 2.25 -15.91 26.88
CA VAL A 133 1.70 -17.27 26.84
C VAL A 133 2.64 -18.26 27.52
N LEU A 134 3.95 -18.08 27.35
CA LEU A 134 4.99 -18.92 27.94
C LEU A 134 5.38 -18.53 29.38
N GLY A 135 4.76 -17.49 29.96
CA GLY A 135 5.06 -17.02 31.32
C GLY A 135 6.39 -16.30 31.49
N ILE A 136 7.00 -15.81 30.40
CA ILE A 136 8.27 -15.06 30.38
C ILE A 136 7.99 -13.58 30.73
N LYS A 137 8.25 -13.19 31.98
CA LYS A 137 7.82 -11.88 32.51
C LYS A 137 8.81 -10.73 32.24
N ASN A 138 10.10 -11.03 32.02
CA ASN A 138 11.14 -9.99 31.91
C ASN A 138 12.11 -10.27 30.75
N PRO A 139 11.93 -9.66 29.56
CA PRO A 139 13.00 -9.62 28.58
C PRO A 139 14.12 -8.67 29.03
N LYS A 140 15.36 -8.93 28.61
CA LYS A 140 16.52 -8.06 28.86
C LYS A 140 16.19 -6.60 28.52
N ALA A 141 16.60 -5.69 29.41
CA ALA A 141 16.31 -4.26 29.35
C ALA A 141 16.71 -3.65 27.99
N GLY A 142 15.81 -2.89 27.36
CA GLY A 142 16.06 -2.14 26.13
C GLY A 142 14.93 -2.15 25.10
N ILE A 143 13.91 -2.98 25.28
CA ILE A 143 12.82 -3.12 24.31
C ILE A 143 11.76 -2.04 24.57
N LYS A 144 11.71 -1.03 23.70
CA LYS A 144 10.62 -0.04 23.70
C LYS A 144 9.35 -0.69 23.14
N VAL A 145 8.47 -1.12 24.03
CA VAL A 145 7.11 -1.50 23.66
C VAL A 145 6.28 -0.23 23.53
N SER A 146 6.19 0.32 22.32
CA SER A 146 5.21 1.37 22.04
C SER A 146 4.66 1.23 20.63
N GLY A 147 3.44 0.69 20.54
CA GLY A 147 2.64 0.64 19.33
C GLY A 147 1.34 -0.10 19.60
N ASN A 148 0.19 0.51 19.26
CA ASN A 148 -1.08 -0.20 19.29
C ASN A 148 -1.06 -1.24 18.16
N ARG A 149 -1.06 -2.53 18.50
CA ARG A 149 -1.30 -3.60 17.53
C ARG A 149 -2.65 -3.35 16.83
N PRO A 150 -2.81 -3.65 15.54
CA PRO A 150 -4.12 -3.58 14.91
C PRO A 150 -5.16 -4.39 15.68
N SER A 151 -6.36 -3.81 15.80
CA SER A 151 -7.43 -4.25 16.70
C SER A 151 -7.81 -5.73 16.57
N LEU A 152 -7.57 -6.33 15.40
CA LEU A 152 -7.93 -7.70 15.09
C LEU A 152 -6.83 -8.73 15.39
N VAL A 153 -5.54 -8.38 15.31
CA VAL A 153 -4.47 -9.23 15.87
C VAL A 153 -4.64 -9.36 17.38
N LYS A 154 -5.13 -8.30 18.02
CA LYS A 154 -5.49 -8.36 19.44
C LYS A 154 -6.54 -9.44 19.72
N ALA A 155 -7.49 -9.67 18.82
CA ALA A 155 -8.50 -10.73 18.99
C ALA A 155 -7.89 -12.14 18.84
N ILE A 156 -7.10 -12.37 17.78
CA ILE A 156 -6.38 -13.65 17.58
C ILE A 156 -5.45 -13.93 18.78
N CYS A 157 -4.67 -12.93 19.21
CA CYS A 157 -3.80 -13.04 20.38
C CYS A 157 -4.60 -13.30 21.66
N ALA A 158 -5.73 -12.62 21.89
CA ALA A 158 -6.52 -12.78 23.11
C ALA A 158 -7.19 -14.16 23.18
N HIS A 159 -7.69 -14.67 22.05
CA HIS A 159 -8.23 -16.03 22.00
C HIS A 159 -7.11 -17.07 22.19
N GLY A 160 -5.99 -16.90 21.49
CA GLY A 160 -4.81 -17.74 21.65
C GLY A 160 -4.30 -17.74 23.09
N GLU A 161 -4.21 -16.58 23.75
CA GLU A 161 -3.79 -16.47 25.15
C GLU A 161 -4.72 -17.26 26.08
N ARG A 162 -6.05 -17.10 25.93
CA ARG A 162 -7.03 -17.83 26.74
C ARG A 162 -6.91 -19.36 26.57
N GLU A 163 -6.83 -19.83 25.33
CA GLU A 163 -6.81 -21.27 25.02
C GLU A 163 -5.45 -21.90 25.39
N LEU A 164 -4.35 -21.24 25.02
CA LEU A 164 -3.01 -21.77 25.22
C LEU A 164 -2.59 -21.77 26.68
N CYS A 165 -3.00 -20.76 27.48
CA CYS A 165 -2.72 -20.77 28.91
C CYS A 165 -3.33 -22.02 29.58
N LEU A 166 -4.54 -22.41 29.21
CA LEU A 166 -5.18 -23.63 29.76
C LEU A 166 -4.46 -24.90 29.32
N LEU A 167 -4.11 -25.00 28.03
CA LEU A 167 -3.42 -26.17 27.49
C LEU A 167 -2.02 -26.33 28.09
N TYR A 168 -1.26 -25.25 28.18
CA TYR A 168 0.08 -25.27 28.79
C TYR A 168 0.03 -25.46 30.30
N GLU A 169 -0.94 -24.89 31.02
CA GLU A 169 -1.05 -25.08 32.47
C GLU A 169 -1.16 -26.55 32.84
N LYS A 170 -1.95 -27.33 32.10
CA LYS A 170 -2.09 -28.77 32.32
C LYS A 170 -0.85 -29.54 31.87
N ALA A 171 -0.39 -29.29 30.64
CA ALA A 171 0.69 -30.05 30.01
C ALA A 171 2.05 -29.86 30.70
N LEU A 172 2.34 -28.67 31.22
CA LEU A 172 3.63 -28.36 31.84
C LEU A 172 3.75 -28.82 33.30
N LYS A 173 2.62 -29.18 33.93
CA LYS A 173 2.57 -29.76 35.29
C LYS A 173 2.70 -31.29 35.29
N GLU A 174 2.80 -31.92 34.12
CA GLU A 174 2.91 -33.37 34.02
C GLU A 174 4.26 -33.87 34.56
N ASP A 175 4.21 -34.83 35.48
CA ASP A 175 5.39 -35.34 36.15
C ASP A 175 6.18 -36.28 35.25
N LEU A 176 7.50 -36.13 35.26
CA LEU A 176 8.40 -37.05 34.57
C LEU A 176 8.56 -38.34 35.38
N THR A 177 8.47 -39.48 34.71
CA THR A 177 8.74 -40.79 35.31
C THR A 177 10.25 -41.00 35.49
N GLU A 178 10.65 -41.98 36.30
CA GLU A 178 12.07 -42.36 36.47
C GLU A 178 12.74 -42.70 35.13
N LYS A 179 12.05 -43.47 34.27
CA LYS A 179 12.49 -43.77 32.90
C LYS A 179 12.68 -42.52 32.03
N HIS A 180 11.85 -41.50 32.23
CA HIS A 180 12.00 -40.21 31.56
C HIS A 180 13.26 -39.49 32.04
N TYR A 181 13.52 -39.49 33.35
CA TYR A 181 14.74 -38.93 33.92
C TYR A 181 16.01 -39.62 33.41
N GLU A 182 16.06 -40.94 33.38
CA GLU A 182 17.20 -41.70 32.86
C GLU A 182 17.51 -41.33 31.40
N LYS A 183 16.47 -41.25 30.55
CA LYS A 183 16.63 -40.84 29.15
C LYS A 183 17.20 -39.43 29.02
N ILE A 184 16.68 -38.46 29.78
CA ILE A 184 17.17 -37.08 29.74
C ILE A 184 18.61 -37.01 30.25
N CYS A 185 18.92 -37.66 31.38
CA CYS A 185 20.26 -37.66 31.96
C CYS A 185 21.27 -38.30 31.00
N GLY A 186 20.89 -39.37 30.29
CA GLY A 186 21.71 -39.96 29.25
C GLY A 186 22.02 -39.00 28.10
N ARG A 187 21.09 -38.09 27.75
CA ARG A 187 21.31 -37.05 26.73
C ARG A 187 22.11 -35.86 27.23
N LEU A 188 21.94 -35.47 28.50
CA LEU A 188 22.74 -34.43 29.13
C LEU A 188 24.23 -34.78 29.21
N ASN A 189 24.60 -36.05 29.06
CA ASN A 189 26.01 -36.43 28.91
C ASN A 189 26.61 -36.05 27.54
N GLU A 190 25.79 -35.69 26.56
CA GLU A 190 26.25 -35.16 25.28
C GLU A 190 26.57 -33.66 25.44
N THR A 191 27.85 -33.26 25.30
CA THR A 191 28.36 -31.91 25.63
C THR A 191 27.54 -30.76 25.02
N PHE A 192 27.04 -30.92 23.80
CA PHE A 192 26.25 -29.87 23.14
C PHE A 192 24.82 -29.76 23.72
N PHE A 193 24.23 -30.86 24.17
CA PHE A 193 22.88 -30.85 24.77
C PHE A 193 22.92 -30.21 26.16
N GLU A 194 23.97 -30.51 26.94
CA GLU A 194 24.24 -29.88 28.23
C GLU A 194 24.40 -28.36 28.11
N GLU A 195 25.19 -27.90 27.13
CA GLU A 195 25.44 -26.46 26.92
C GLU A 195 24.13 -25.67 26.79
N TYR A 196 23.22 -26.14 25.94
CA TYR A 196 21.97 -25.43 25.70
C TYR A 196 20.96 -25.61 26.85
N TYR A 197 21.01 -26.75 27.55
CA TYR A 197 20.22 -26.94 28.77
C TYR A 197 20.60 -25.94 29.85
N VAL A 198 21.90 -25.69 30.05
CA VAL A 198 22.40 -24.68 30.99
C VAL A 198 21.95 -23.27 30.58
N LYS A 199 21.95 -22.95 29.27
CA LYS A 199 21.40 -21.66 28.78
C LYS A 199 19.91 -21.51 29.10
N ALA A 200 19.13 -22.59 28.99
CA ALA A 200 17.71 -22.58 29.36
C ALA A 200 17.50 -22.35 30.85
N VAL A 201 18.29 -23.01 31.70
CA VAL A 201 18.29 -22.78 33.16
C VAL A 201 18.60 -21.32 33.48
N GLN A 202 19.68 -20.76 32.91
CA GLN A 202 20.06 -19.36 33.10
C GLN A 202 18.92 -18.41 32.71
N LEU A 203 18.28 -18.66 31.56
CA LEU A 203 17.16 -17.85 31.10
C LEU A 203 15.95 -17.92 32.04
N MET A 204 15.65 -19.10 32.61
CA MET A 204 14.57 -19.27 33.59
C MET A 204 14.88 -18.54 34.91
N GLU A 205 16.12 -18.64 35.39
CA GLU A 205 16.57 -17.93 36.60
C GLU A 205 16.56 -16.40 36.40
N GLU A 206 17.01 -15.90 35.25
CA GLU A 206 16.89 -14.48 34.85
C GLU A 206 15.43 -13.99 34.87
N ASN A 207 14.47 -14.89 34.62
CA ASN A 207 13.03 -14.61 34.66
C ASN A 207 12.38 -14.87 36.02
N GLY A 208 13.18 -15.14 37.07
CA GLY A 208 12.70 -15.33 38.44
C GLY A 208 12.00 -16.67 38.68
N ILE A 209 12.24 -17.66 37.82
CA ILE A 209 11.69 -19.01 37.98
C ILE A 209 12.71 -19.86 38.74
N SER A 210 12.33 -20.31 39.94
CA SER A 210 13.18 -21.16 40.77
C SER A 210 13.15 -22.61 40.26
N LEU A 211 14.32 -23.19 40.07
CA LEU A 211 14.49 -24.58 39.64
C LEU A 211 15.06 -25.43 40.77
N GLN A 212 14.49 -26.60 40.97
CA GLN A 212 14.97 -27.56 41.96
C GLN A 212 16.25 -28.23 41.47
N LYS A 213 17.24 -28.41 42.35
CA LYS A 213 18.43 -29.23 42.08
C LYS A 213 18.23 -30.68 42.53
N PHE A 214 18.92 -31.61 41.87
CA PHE A 214 18.96 -33.03 42.22
C PHE A 214 20.34 -33.60 41.92
N VAL A 215 20.66 -34.76 42.50
CA VAL A 215 21.86 -35.52 42.13
C VAL A 215 21.51 -36.38 40.93
N ASN A 216 22.18 -36.15 39.80
CA ASN A 216 21.98 -36.94 38.59
C ASN A 216 22.39 -38.41 38.87
N PRO A 217 21.49 -39.38 38.69
CA PRO A 217 21.74 -40.78 39.04
C PRO A 217 22.78 -41.46 38.14
N VAL A 218 23.09 -40.87 36.98
CA VAL A 218 24.06 -41.39 36.01
C VAL A 218 25.46 -40.83 36.27
N THR A 219 25.58 -39.55 36.60
CA THR A 219 26.88 -38.86 36.75
C THR A 219 27.29 -38.61 38.20
N ASN A 220 26.37 -38.79 39.16
CA ASN A 220 26.51 -38.40 40.57
C ASN A 220 26.83 -36.91 40.78
N GLN A 221 26.58 -36.05 39.80
CA GLN A 221 26.76 -34.61 39.90
C GLN A 221 25.44 -33.91 40.24
N GLU A 222 25.53 -32.81 40.99
CA GLU A 222 24.37 -31.96 41.24
C GLU A 222 23.98 -31.21 39.96
N GLN A 223 22.74 -31.36 39.54
CA GLN A 223 22.18 -30.75 38.34
C GLN A 223 20.79 -30.17 38.61
N TYR A 224 20.28 -29.32 37.72
CA TYR A 224 18.90 -28.87 37.78
C TYR A 224 17.96 -29.98 37.34
N LYS A 225 16.94 -30.26 38.15
CA LYS A 225 15.96 -31.33 37.93
C LYS A 225 15.18 -31.06 36.65
N PRO A 226 15.20 -31.99 35.67
CA PRO A 226 14.36 -31.85 34.49
C PRO A 226 12.88 -31.79 34.86
N THR A 227 12.16 -30.87 34.23
CA THR A 227 10.71 -30.73 34.31
C THR A 227 10.17 -30.44 32.91
N MET A 228 8.89 -30.73 32.67
CA MET A 228 8.23 -30.36 31.40
C MET A 228 8.40 -28.87 31.10
N LEU A 229 8.28 -28.01 32.13
CA LEU A 229 8.51 -26.58 32.01
C LEU A 229 9.94 -26.25 31.57
N LEU A 230 10.97 -26.81 32.21
CA LEU A 230 12.36 -26.54 31.86
C LEU A 230 12.69 -27.02 30.44
N LEU A 231 12.20 -28.18 30.05
CA LEU A 231 12.38 -28.72 28.70
C LEU A 231 11.63 -27.89 27.64
N HIS A 232 10.48 -27.31 27.99
CA HIS A 232 9.78 -26.35 27.13
C HIS A 232 10.59 -25.06 26.94
N TRP A 233 11.15 -24.49 28.01
CA TRP A 233 12.03 -23.32 27.93
C TRP A 233 13.31 -23.61 27.13
N PHE A 234 13.79 -24.84 27.21
CA PHE A 234 14.91 -25.29 26.39
C PHE A 234 14.54 -25.28 24.90
N LEU A 235 13.35 -25.71 24.49
CA LEU A 235 12.90 -25.53 23.10
C LEU A 235 12.89 -24.06 22.67
N TYR A 236 12.44 -23.15 23.55
CA TYR A 236 12.44 -21.72 23.26
C TYR A 236 13.85 -21.19 23.01
N VAL A 237 14.84 -21.56 23.82
CA VAL A 237 16.26 -21.21 23.60
C VAL A 237 16.77 -21.75 22.27
N LEU A 238 16.43 -22.99 21.92
CA LEU A 238 16.83 -23.58 20.63
C LEU A 238 16.20 -22.83 19.45
N ASP A 239 14.94 -22.42 19.54
CA ASP A 239 14.25 -21.64 18.51
C ASP A 239 14.93 -20.27 18.30
N ASP A 240 15.29 -19.57 19.38
CA ASP A 240 16.00 -18.28 19.31
C ASP A 240 17.40 -18.45 18.70
N MET A 241 18.14 -19.50 19.06
CA MET A 241 19.48 -19.78 18.51
C MET A 241 19.42 -20.15 17.02
N ILE A 242 18.46 -20.98 16.61
CA ILE A 242 18.26 -21.33 15.19
C ILE A 242 17.93 -20.08 14.36
N THR A 243 17.12 -19.18 14.92
CA THR A 243 16.76 -17.91 14.28
C THR A 243 17.98 -17.01 14.12
N ALA A 244 18.81 -16.86 15.17
CA ALA A 244 20.03 -16.06 15.13
C ALA A 244 21.04 -16.58 14.09
N GLU A 245 21.23 -17.90 14.01
CA GLU A 245 22.09 -18.53 13.00
C GLU A 245 21.60 -18.23 11.57
N TYR A 246 20.28 -18.26 11.35
CA TYR A 246 19.70 -17.92 10.04
C TYR A 246 19.90 -16.44 9.68
N GLU A 247 19.67 -15.53 10.63
CA GLU A 247 19.88 -14.10 10.42
C GLU A 247 21.36 -13.78 10.13
N GLN A 248 22.27 -14.44 10.84
CA GLN A 248 23.71 -14.29 10.61
C GLN A 248 24.10 -14.81 9.22
N TYR A 249 23.56 -15.96 8.81
CA TYR A 249 23.73 -16.49 7.45
C TYR A 249 23.26 -15.49 6.37
N GLN A 250 22.09 -14.87 6.54
CA GLN A 250 21.60 -13.86 5.60
C GLN A 250 22.52 -12.64 5.51
N LYS A 251 23.09 -12.19 6.63
CA LYS A 251 24.08 -11.09 6.66
C LYS A 251 25.36 -11.47 5.91
N ASP A 252 25.91 -12.65 6.17
CA ASP A 252 27.13 -13.10 5.51
C ASP A 252 26.95 -13.32 4.00
N LYS A 253 25.74 -13.75 3.59
CA LYS A 253 25.32 -13.80 2.17
C LYS A 253 25.33 -12.42 1.53
N ALA A 254 24.71 -11.42 2.15
CA ALA A 254 24.68 -10.05 1.63
C ALA A 254 26.09 -9.46 1.48
N LEU A 255 27.05 -9.91 2.29
CA LEU A 255 28.45 -9.52 2.25
C LEU A 255 29.30 -10.33 1.25
N GLY A 256 28.70 -11.25 0.49
CA GLY A 256 29.39 -12.06 -0.51
C GLY A 256 30.45 -13.03 0.06
N ARG A 257 30.39 -13.33 1.36
CA ARG A 257 31.40 -14.15 2.07
C ARG A 257 31.34 -15.63 1.69
N TYR A 258 30.25 -16.08 1.07
CA TYR A 258 30.11 -17.43 0.55
C TYR A 258 29.87 -17.39 -0.98
N LYS A 259 30.78 -17.98 -1.76
CA LYS A 259 30.71 -18.00 -3.25
C LYS A 259 29.81 -19.10 -3.83
N ASN A 260 29.41 -20.10 -3.06
CA ASN A 260 28.61 -21.25 -3.50
C ASN A 260 27.29 -21.36 -2.71
N ILE A 261 26.39 -20.37 -2.86
CA ILE A 261 25.20 -20.19 -2.01
C ILE A 261 23.89 -20.75 -2.62
N VAL A 262 23.76 -20.89 -3.94
CA VAL A 262 22.46 -21.20 -4.58
C VAL A 262 21.87 -22.54 -4.10
N SER A 263 22.71 -23.52 -3.77
CA SER A 263 22.23 -24.77 -3.18
C SER A 263 21.79 -24.60 -1.72
N LEU A 264 22.35 -23.65 -0.96
CA LEU A 264 22.01 -23.40 0.45
C LEU A 264 20.69 -22.62 0.63
N GLU A 265 20.28 -21.82 -0.35
CA GLU A 265 19.06 -20.99 -0.31
C GLU A 265 17.78 -21.81 -0.20
N ILE A 266 17.64 -22.83 -1.06
CA ILE A 266 16.49 -23.76 -1.09
C ILE A 266 16.23 -24.33 0.31
N TYR A 267 17.32 -24.63 1.03
CA TYR A 267 17.26 -25.35 2.28
C TYR A 267 16.95 -24.53 3.53
N PHE A 268 17.19 -23.21 3.51
CA PHE A 268 16.78 -22.34 4.61
C PHE A 268 15.40 -21.72 4.37
N GLU A 269 15.00 -21.54 3.10
CA GLU A 269 13.62 -21.18 2.75
C GLU A 269 12.61 -22.26 3.16
N ASP A 270 13.04 -23.54 3.12
CA ASP A 270 12.21 -24.71 3.45
C ASP A 270 12.02 -24.98 4.96
N ILE A 271 12.55 -24.14 5.86
CA ILE A 271 12.44 -24.36 7.31
C ILE A 271 11.58 -23.24 7.90
N PRO A 272 10.27 -23.49 8.05
CA PRO A 272 9.37 -22.54 8.67
C PRO A 272 9.90 -22.08 10.03
N LYS A 273 9.65 -20.81 10.38
CA LYS A 273 9.94 -20.27 11.72
C LYS A 273 9.35 -21.13 12.85
N TYR A 274 8.35 -21.97 12.55
CA TYR A 274 7.60 -22.81 13.50
C TYR A 274 7.75 -24.30 13.17
N THR A 275 8.95 -24.74 12.81
CA THR A 275 9.17 -26.12 12.35
C THR A 275 8.96 -27.14 13.47
N GLU A 276 8.05 -28.09 13.22
CA GLU A 276 7.70 -29.23 14.07
C GLU A 276 8.60 -30.46 13.84
N TYR A 277 8.51 -31.47 14.72
CA TYR A 277 9.42 -32.61 14.71
C TYR A 277 9.36 -33.41 13.39
N GLU A 278 8.16 -33.61 12.82
CA GLU A 278 7.96 -34.34 11.56
C GLU A 278 8.68 -33.63 10.41
N THR A 279 8.59 -32.30 10.39
CA THR A 279 9.23 -31.45 9.39
C THR A 279 10.74 -31.43 9.56
N LEU A 280 11.24 -31.31 10.81
CA LEU A 280 12.68 -31.43 11.11
C LEU A 280 13.24 -32.77 10.65
N GLY A 281 12.46 -33.87 10.73
CA GLY A 281 12.85 -35.18 10.22
C GLY A 281 13.16 -35.15 8.73
N LYS A 282 12.21 -34.70 7.92
CA LYS A 282 12.34 -34.61 6.45
C LYS A 282 13.47 -33.67 6.04
N VAL A 283 13.57 -32.53 6.73
CA VAL A 283 14.66 -31.57 6.57
C VAL A 283 15.98 -32.32 6.80
N LEU A 284 16.22 -32.86 7.99
CA LEU A 284 17.50 -33.50 8.36
C LEU A 284 17.92 -34.67 7.45
N GLU A 285 16.97 -35.42 6.87
CA GLU A 285 17.24 -36.52 5.93
C GLU A 285 17.85 -36.05 4.59
N GLY A 286 17.57 -34.81 4.17
CA GLY A 286 18.12 -34.22 2.95
C GLY A 286 19.55 -33.65 3.08
N PHE A 287 20.15 -33.63 4.28
CA PHE A 287 21.36 -32.83 4.57
C PHE A 287 22.66 -33.62 4.73
N GLY A 288 23.41 -33.76 3.63
CA GLY A 288 24.78 -34.29 3.61
C GLY A 288 25.86 -33.36 4.20
N CYS A 289 25.79 -32.04 4.01
CA CYS A 289 26.93 -31.13 4.27
C CYS A 289 26.55 -29.71 4.78
N ARG A 290 25.84 -29.57 5.91
CA ARG A 290 25.56 -28.25 6.54
C ARG A 290 26.65 -27.82 7.55
N PRO A 291 26.73 -26.51 7.92
CA PRO A 291 27.57 -26.02 9.02
C PRO A 291 27.28 -26.80 10.32
N SER A 292 28.32 -27.10 11.08
CA SER A 292 28.24 -28.04 12.21
C SER A 292 27.25 -27.63 13.28
N GLU A 293 27.03 -26.33 13.50
CA GLU A 293 26.25 -25.83 14.63
C GLU A 293 24.74 -25.79 14.37
N TRP A 294 24.31 -25.23 13.24
CA TRP A 294 22.90 -25.24 12.86
C TRP A 294 22.30 -26.65 12.83
N LYS A 295 23.05 -27.63 12.30
CA LYS A 295 22.61 -29.03 12.25
C LYS A 295 22.47 -29.61 13.66
N ARG A 296 23.37 -29.27 14.59
CA ARG A 296 23.28 -29.68 15.99
C ARG A 296 22.05 -29.10 16.67
N LEU A 297 21.74 -27.82 16.48
CA LEU A 297 20.55 -27.18 17.03
C LEU A 297 19.26 -27.87 16.57
N CYS A 298 19.14 -28.16 15.27
CA CYS A 298 17.97 -28.86 14.72
C CYS A 298 17.85 -30.31 15.21
N ILE A 299 18.96 -31.03 15.37
CA ILE A 299 18.97 -32.37 15.95
C ILE A 299 18.52 -32.31 17.42
N CYS A 300 19.07 -31.38 18.19
CA CYS A 300 18.71 -31.16 19.59
C CYS A 300 17.21 -30.87 19.73
N LYS A 301 16.69 -29.93 18.92
CA LYS A 301 15.26 -29.58 18.89
C LYS A 301 14.38 -30.79 18.52
N LYS A 302 14.77 -31.57 17.51
CA LYS A 302 14.02 -32.77 17.09
C LYS A 302 13.94 -33.79 18.22
N VAL A 303 15.06 -34.08 18.89
CA VAL A 303 15.11 -35.02 20.02
C VAL A 303 14.25 -34.53 21.18
N LEU A 304 14.34 -33.23 21.51
CA LEU A 304 13.60 -32.63 22.59
C LEU A 304 12.08 -32.61 22.33
N LEU A 305 11.64 -32.25 21.12
CA LEU A 305 10.22 -32.32 20.73
C LEU A 305 9.69 -33.75 20.78
N SER A 306 10.43 -34.72 20.24
CA SER A 306 10.05 -36.13 20.29
C SER A 306 9.86 -36.58 21.73
N PHE A 307 10.77 -36.20 22.62
CA PHE A 307 10.68 -36.53 24.03
C PHE A 307 9.44 -35.90 24.70
N LEU A 308 9.22 -34.60 24.50
CA LEU A 308 8.08 -33.91 25.10
C LEU A 308 6.73 -34.47 24.61
N TYR A 309 6.66 -34.91 23.36
CA TYR A 309 5.46 -35.53 22.79
C TYR A 309 5.24 -36.96 23.26
N ASP A 310 6.31 -37.70 23.54
CA ASP A 310 6.23 -39.02 24.17
C ASP A 310 5.74 -38.93 25.62
N VAL A 311 6.13 -37.85 26.33
CA VAL A 311 5.70 -37.62 27.71
C VAL A 311 4.26 -37.17 27.78
N SER A 312 3.84 -36.22 26.93
CA SER A 312 2.54 -35.56 27.05
C SER A 312 1.88 -35.32 25.70
N SER A 313 0.77 -36.02 25.45
CA SER A 313 -0.10 -35.75 24.30
C SER A 313 -0.75 -34.37 24.39
N ASP A 314 -1.06 -33.92 25.61
CA ASP A 314 -1.62 -32.59 25.87
C ASP A 314 -0.61 -31.50 25.53
N TYR A 315 0.68 -31.71 25.85
CA TYR A 315 1.75 -30.82 25.40
C TYR A 315 1.85 -30.76 23.88
N LYS A 316 1.74 -31.91 23.20
CA LYS A 316 1.71 -31.96 21.72
C LYS A 316 0.55 -31.14 21.16
N ALA A 317 -0.65 -31.26 21.73
CA ALA A 317 -1.80 -30.46 21.33
C ALA A 317 -1.60 -28.96 21.60
N ALA A 318 -1.08 -28.61 22.79
CA ALA A 318 -0.76 -27.22 23.17
C ALA A 318 0.21 -26.58 22.17
N ARG A 319 1.29 -27.29 21.82
CA ARG A 319 2.33 -26.78 20.91
C ARG A 319 1.81 -26.63 19.48
N LYS A 320 1.07 -27.61 18.96
CA LYS A 320 0.44 -27.50 17.63
C LYS A 320 -0.51 -26.29 17.57
N THR A 321 -1.31 -26.11 18.61
CA THR A 321 -2.23 -24.97 18.73
C THR A 321 -1.45 -23.65 18.81
N PHE A 322 -0.36 -23.59 19.57
CA PHE A 322 0.50 -22.41 19.67
C PHE A 322 1.03 -21.99 18.29
N ILE A 323 1.51 -22.96 17.53
CA ILE A 323 2.05 -22.75 16.18
C ILE A 323 0.96 -22.28 15.21
N TYR A 324 -0.23 -22.86 15.30
CA TYR A 324 -1.38 -22.45 14.50
C TYR A 324 -1.68 -20.94 14.67
N TYR A 325 -1.81 -20.47 15.93
CA TYR A 325 -2.03 -19.05 16.21
C TYR A 325 -0.93 -18.16 15.66
N LYS A 326 0.33 -18.60 15.80
CA LYS A 326 1.49 -17.85 15.30
C LYS A 326 1.47 -17.75 13.77
N MET A 327 1.10 -18.83 13.09
CA MET A 327 0.91 -18.84 11.64
C MET A 327 -0.22 -17.91 11.21
N LEU A 328 -1.36 -17.88 11.91
CA LEU A 328 -2.45 -16.94 11.62
C LEU A 328 -1.99 -15.48 11.75
N ILE A 329 -1.27 -15.14 12.82
CA ILE A 329 -0.75 -13.79 13.04
C ILE A 329 0.23 -13.39 11.92
N ASP A 330 1.12 -14.29 11.52
CA ASP A 330 2.03 -14.06 10.39
C ASP A 330 1.27 -13.89 9.06
N THR A 331 0.21 -14.67 8.84
CA THR A 331 -0.64 -14.52 7.65
C THR A 331 -1.37 -13.17 7.63
N VAL A 332 -1.79 -12.63 8.77
CA VAL A 332 -2.28 -11.24 8.85
C VAL A 332 -1.18 -10.26 8.45
N LYS A 333 0.05 -10.46 8.92
CA LYS A 333 1.19 -9.61 8.55
C LYS A 333 1.47 -9.65 7.05
N GLU A 334 1.48 -10.84 6.44
CA GLU A 334 1.64 -11.03 4.99
C GLU A 334 0.55 -10.30 4.21
N GLY A 335 -0.71 -10.40 4.64
CA GLY A 335 -1.82 -9.66 4.06
C GLY A 335 -1.64 -8.14 4.15
N TYR A 336 -1.12 -7.64 5.27
CA TYR A 336 -0.89 -6.22 5.48
C TYR A 336 0.18 -5.67 4.52
N ILE A 337 1.25 -6.43 4.28
CA ILE A 337 2.34 -6.03 3.36
C ILE A 337 2.02 -6.33 1.89
N ALA A 338 0.85 -6.90 1.57
CA ALA A 338 0.48 -7.27 0.20
C ALA A 338 0.48 -6.07 -0.76
N PHE A 339 0.23 -4.86 -0.25
CA PHE A 339 0.16 -3.62 -1.04
C PHE A 339 1.40 -2.75 -0.92
N ASP A 340 2.47 -3.25 -0.30
CA ASP A 340 3.79 -2.63 -0.36
C ASP A 340 4.23 -2.44 -1.83
N GLU A 341 5.00 -1.39 -2.08
CA GLU A 341 5.43 -0.97 -3.43
C GLU A 341 6.17 -2.10 -4.16
N ASP A 342 7.03 -2.81 -3.46
CA ASP A 342 7.85 -3.89 -4.02
C ASP A 342 7.08 -5.21 -4.21
N CYS A 343 5.87 -5.31 -3.67
CA CYS A 343 5.08 -6.54 -3.74
C CYS A 343 4.34 -6.64 -5.08
N ARG A 344 4.54 -7.74 -5.82
CA ARG A 344 3.83 -8.00 -7.09
C ARG A 344 2.54 -8.79 -6.86
N TYR A 345 1.54 -8.60 -7.72
CA TYR A 345 0.31 -9.39 -7.66
C TYR A 345 0.57 -10.91 -7.73
N SER A 346 1.62 -11.37 -8.43
CA SER A 346 2.00 -12.78 -8.50
C SER A 346 2.40 -13.36 -7.13
N THR A 347 3.06 -12.55 -6.29
CA THR A 347 3.44 -12.94 -4.92
C THR A 347 2.19 -13.11 -4.07
N VAL A 348 1.24 -12.18 -4.17
CA VAL A 348 -0.07 -12.25 -3.50
C VAL A 348 -0.87 -13.46 -3.96
N GLU A 349 -0.84 -13.79 -5.26
CA GLU A 349 -1.50 -14.99 -5.79
C GLU A 349 -0.92 -16.28 -5.19
N GLY A 350 0.41 -16.36 -5.11
CA GLY A 350 1.11 -17.47 -4.46
C GLY A 350 0.72 -17.62 -2.99
N ALA A 351 0.77 -16.52 -2.23
CA ALA A 351 0.40 -16.51 -0.81
C ALA A 351 -1.06 -16.94 -0.58
N MET A 352 -2.00 -16.44 -1.39
CA MET A 352 -3.41 -16.83 -1.31
C MET A 352 -3.65 -18.31 -1.66
N LYS A 353 -2.92 -18.86 -2.63
CA LYS A 353 -2.96 -20.31 -2.92
C LYS A 353 -2.47 -21.14 -1.74
N VAL A 354 -1.40 -20.70 -1.06
CA VAL A 354 -0.88 -21.35 0.15
C VAL A 354 -1.91 -21.29 1.28
N CYS A 355 -2.53 -20.12 1.53
CA CYS A 355 -3.58 -19.96 2.54
C CYS A 355 -4.74 -20.95 2.31
N ARG A 356 -5.27 -20.97 1.07
CA ARG A 356 -6.35 -21.89 0.67
C ARG A 356 -5.99 -23.37 0.79
N LYS A 357 -4.71 -23.71 0.61
CA LYS A 357 -4.22 -25.07 0.81
C LYS A 357 -4.21 -25.43 2.29
N LYS A 358 -3.65 -24.56 3.14
CA LYS A 358 -3.64 -24.74 4.61
C LYS A 358 -5.05 -24.87 5.19
N ASP A 359 -5.98 -24.02 4.74
CA ASP A 359 -7.39 -24.06 5.16
C ASP A 359 -8.09 -25.41 4.87
N LYS A 360 -7.61 -26.16 3.88
CA LYS A 360 -8.11 -27.50 3.55
C LYS A 360 -7.41 -28.60 4.35
N GLU A 361 -6.14 -28.40 4.71
CA GLU A 361 -5.30 -29.37 5.41
C GLU A 361 -5.53 -29.35 6.93
N GLU A 362 -5.63 -28.17 7.54
CA GLU A 362 -5.60 -28.02 9.01
C GLU A 362 -6.96 -28.20 9.70
N LYS A 363 -8.06 -28.30 8.95
CA LYS A 363 -9.41 -28.57 9.51
C LYS A 363 -9.59 -29.98 10.11
N LYS A 364 -8.60 -30.87 10.01
CA LYS A 364 -8.79 -32.28 10.38
C LYS A 364 -8.34 -32.66 11.80
N ASP A 365 -7.41 -31.93 12.42
CA ASP A 365 -6.68 -32.44 13.60
C ASP A 365 -6.58 -31.48 14.81
N LEU A 366 -7.22 -30.31 14.77
CA LEU A 366 -7.15 -29.32 15.86
C LEU A 366 -8.56 -28.96 16.33
N SER A 367 -8.80 -28.93 17.66
CA SER A 367 -10.06 -28.46 18.24
C SER A 367 -10.10 -26.91 18.24
N ILE A 368 -9.98 -26.32 17.07
CA ILE A 368 -10.01 -24.86 16.92
C ILE A 368 -11.46 -24.39 17.05
N SER A 369 -11.67 -23.32 17.82
CA SER A 369 -12.98 -22.66 17.94
C SER A 369 -13.48 -22.20 16.57
N ASP A 370 -14.78 -22.39 16.29
CA ASP A 370 -15.44 -21.90 15.07
C ASP A 370 -15.33 -20.36 14.91
N GLU A 371 -15.00 -19.64 15.99
CA GLU A 371 -14.79 -18.19 15.98
C GLU A 371 -13.45 -17.76 15.36
N MET A 372 -12.54 -18.70 15.08
CA MET A 372 -11.22 -18.38 14.52
C MET A 372 -11.24 -18.17 13.01
N PRO A 373 -10.52 -17.14 12.51
CA PRO A 373 -10.43 -16.90 11.08
C PRO A 373 -9.63 -18.01 10.41
N THR A 374 -10.06 -18.39 9.22
CA THR A 374 -9.23 -19.15 8.28
C THR A 374 -7.97 -18.38 7.89
N PHE A 375 -6.95 -19.04 7.33
CA PHE A 375 -5.75 -18.37 6.80
C PHE A 375 -6.13 -17.39 5.68
N GLU A 376 -7.04 -17.76 4.79
CA GLU A 376 -7.52 -16.82 3.76
C GLU A 376 -8.19 -15.59 4.39
N GLU A 377 -8.97 -15.75 5.45
CA GLU A 377 -9.59 -14.64 6.17
C GLU A 377 -8.55 -13.78 6.90
N ALA A 378 -7.56 -14.40 7.55
CA ALA A 378 -6.46 -13.70 8.19
C ALA A 378 -5.67 -12.85 7.18
N TYR A 379 -5.40 -13.37 5.98
CA TYR A 379 -4.72 -12.63 4.92
C TYR A 379 -5.57 -11.43 4.46
N LYS A 380 -6.86 -11.66 4.16
CA LYS A 380 -7.83 -10.61 3.83
C LYS A 380 -7.91 -9.53 4.90
N LEU A 381 -7.75 -9.92 6.16
CA LEU A 381 -7.79 -9.04 7.31
C LEU A 381 -6.61 -8.08 7.33
N GLY A 382 -5.41 -8.60 7.13
CA GLY A 382 -4.19 -7.79 7.00
C GLY A 382 -4.32 -6.73 5.93
N ALA A 383 -4.76 -7.14 4.73
CA ALA A 383 -4.96 -6.25 3.60
C ALA A 383 -5.96 -5.11 3.90
N LYS A 384 -7.06 -5.41 4.62
CA LYS A 384 -8.04 -4.40 5.03
C LYS A 384 -7.47 -3.40 6.04
N GLU A 385 -6.70 -3.87 7.01
CA GLU A 385 -6.09 -2.99 8.01
C GLU A 385 -5.05 -2.06 7.37
N TRP A 386 -4.30 -2.56 6.37
CA TRP A 386 -3.45 -1.71 5.55
C TRP A 386 -4.26 -0.63 4.84
N MET A 387 -5.36 -0.96 4.15
CA MET A 387 -6.18 0.04 3.44
C MET A 387 -6.73 1.12 4.36
N LYS A 388 -7.22 0.75 5.55
CA LYS A 388 -7.71 1.71 6.55
C LYS A 388 -6.60 2.65 7.02
N GLY A 389 -5.41 2.10 7.31
CA GLY A 389 -4.25 2.86 7.75
C GLY A 389 -3.68 3.76 6.66
N ALA A 390 -3.55 3.25 5.44
CA ALA A 390 -3.05 3.96 4.26
C ALA A 390 -3.99 5.10 3.84
N SER A 391 -5.29 4.83 3.72
CA SER A 391 -6.30 5.85 3.42
C SER A 391 -6.26 7.02 4.43
N LYS A 392 -6.07 6.73 5.73
CA LYS A 392 -5.97 7.79 6.74
C LYS A 392 -4.73 8.66 6.59
N ARG A 393 -3.63 8.11 6.07
CA ARG A 393 -2.35 8.80 5.83
C ARG A 393 -2.31 9.57 4.51
N CYS A 394 -3.22 9.29 3.58
CA CYS A 394 -3.33 10.04 2.34
C CYS A 394 -4.03 11.38 2.60
N ASP A 395 -3.42 12.47 2.13
CA ASP A 395 -4.00 13.82 2.27
C ASP A 395 -5.34 13.91 1.51
N ASP A 396 -5.38 13.34 0.31
CA ASP A 396 -6.63 13.10 -0.41
C ASP A 396 -7.07 11.64 -0.26
N ARG A 397 -8.08 11.44 0.58
CA ARG A 397 -8.55 10.10 0.92
C ARG A 397 -9.39 9.46 -0.16
N LEU A 398 -10.10 10.22 -0.98
CA LEU A 398 -10.95 9.67 -2.05
C LEU A 398 -10.05 9.19 -3.19
N ILE A 399 -9.05 10.00 -3.56
CA ILE A 399 -8.04 9.65 -4.57
C ILE A 399 -7.29 8.37 -4.21
N PHE A 400 -6.99 8.15 -2.93
CA PHE A 400 -6.40 6.87 -2.49
C PHE A 400 -7.24 5.66 -2.95
N TRP A 401 -8.57 5.72 -2.80
CA TRP A 401 -9.45 4.63 -3.19
C TRP A 401 -9.60 4.50 -4.70
N GLU A 402 -9.61 5.63 -5.42
CA GLU A 402 -9.63 5.67 -6.89
C GLU A 402 -8.37 5.01 -7.50
N GLU A 403 -7.19 5.39 -7.00
CA GLU A 403 -5.91 4.82 -7.43
C GLU A 403 -5.82 3.33 -7.11
N LEU A 404 -6.29 2.92 -5.92
CA LEU A 404 -6.30 1.52 -5.50
C LEU A 404 -7.06 0.61 -6.49
N ILE A 405 -8.16 1.09 -7.09
CA ILE A 405 -8.99 0.35 -8.05
C ILE A 405 -8.63 0.58 -9.53
N THR A 406 -7.72 1.53 -9.81
CA THR A 406 -7.33 1.95 -11.16
C THR A 406 -5.95 1.42 -11.53
N ILE A 407 -4.95 1.52 -10.64
CA ILE A 407 -3.60 1.01 -10.86
C ILE A 407 -3.65 -0.51 -11.07
N GLY A 408 -3.10 -0.98 -12.19
CA GLY A 408 -3.19 -2.38 -12.61
C GLY A 408 -2.70 -3.38 -11.55
N ASN A 409 -1.53 -3.15 -10.95
CA ASN A 409 -0.99 -4.03 -9.91
C ASN A 409 -1.88 -4.07 -8.66
N SER A 410 -2.32 -2.91 -8.17
CA SER A 410 -3.21 -2.79 -7.00
C SER A 410 -4.58 -3.42 -7.24
N LYS A 411 -5.17 -3.17 -8.41
CA LYS A 411 -6.46 -3.73 -8.84
C LYS A 411 -6.40 -5.26 -8.92
N GLU A 412 -5.33 -5.83 -9.47
CA GLU A 412 -5.20 -7.28 -9.55
C GLU A 412 -4.98 -7.91 -8.17
N LYS A 413 -4.17 -7.29 -7.29
CA LYS A 413 -4.06 -7.70 -5.89
C LYS A 413 -5.44 -7.73 -5.20
N LEU A 414 -6.25 -6.68 -5.39
CA LEU A 414 -7.61 -6.61 -4.83
C LEU A 414 -8.48 -7.78 -5.31
N LYS A 415 -8.46 -8.11 -6.61
CA LYS A 415 -9.24 -9.21 -7.17
C LYS A 415 -8.78 -10.56 -6.64
N ILE A 416 -7.47 -10.79 -6.56
CA ILE A 416 -6.90 -12.03 -6.02
C ILE A 416 -7.34 -12.23 -4.56
N ILE A 417 -7.30 -11.18 -3.76
CA ILE A 417 -7.60 -11.23 -2.32
C ILE A 417 -9.11 -11.31 -2.07
N PHE A 418 -9.93 -10.47 -2.70
CA PHE A 418 -11.35 -10.31 -2.36
C PHE A 418 -12.33 -10.83 -3.41
N GLY A 419 -11.88 -11.10 -4.62
CA GLY A 419 -12.70 -11.54 -5.75
C GLY A 419 -13.36 -10.39 -6.52
N ASP A 420 -13.59 -10.62 -7.81
CA ASP A 420 -14.07 -9.59 -8.75
C ASP A 420 -15.36 -8.90 -8.30
N LYS A 421 -16.33 -9.65 -7.77
CA LYS A 421 -17.61 -9.09 -7.30
C LYS A 421 -17.43 -8.01 -6.23
N LYS A 422 -16.52 -8.24 -5.28
CA LYS A 422 -16.26 -7.27 -4.19
C LYS A 422 -15.50 -6.05 -4.69
N VAL A 423 -14.57 -6.25 -5.62
CA VAL A 423 -13.84 -5.15 -6.27
C VAL A 423 -14.78 -4.29 -7.12
N GLN A 424 -15.75 -4.91 -7.80
CA GLN A 424 -16.78 -4.20 -8.56
C GLN A 424 -17.69 -3.38 -7.64
N ALA A 425 -18.14 -3.95 -6.52
CA ALA A 425 -18.93 -3.21 -5.52
C ALA A 425 -18.14 -2.04 -4.89
N LEU A 426 -16.83 -2.21 -4.66
CA LEU A 426 -15.97 -1.13 -4.21
C LEU A 426 -15.88 -0.01 -5.25
N ARG A 427 -15.69 -0.35 -6.53
CA ARG A 427 -15.67 0.62 -7.64
C ARG A 427 -16.97 1.43 -7.69
N GLU A 428 -18.11 0.77 -7.66
CA GLU A 428 -19.42 1.45 -7.68
C GLU A 428 -19.62 2.39 -6.47
N ALA A 429 -19.04 2.06 -5.32
CA ALA A 429 -19.11 2.92 -4.14
C ALA A 429 -18.18 4.13 -4.26
N VAL A 430 -16.98 3.96 -4.82
CA VAL A 430 -16.05 5.06 -5.12
C VAL A 430 -16.67 6.01 -6.14
N ASP A 431 -17.23 5.49 -7.24
CA ASP A 431 -17.87 6.30 -8.29
C ASP A 431 -19.02 7.17 -7.71
N LYS A 432 -19.82 6.62 -6.78
CA LYS A 432 -20.89 7.36 -6.10
C LYS A 432 -20.37 8.47 -5.19
N GLU A 433 -19.26 8.24 -4.50
CA GLU A 433 -18.65 9.28 -3.65
C GLU A 433 -18.00 10.37 -4.49
N GLN A 434 -17.44 10.02 -5.64
CA GLN A 434 -16.91 10.98 -6.60
C GLN A 434 -18.02 11.88 -7.15
N GLU A 435 -19.14 11.31 -7.61
CA GLU A 435 -20.31 12.08 -8.06
C GLU A 435 -20.84 12.99 -6.95
N ARG A 436 -20.90 12.50 -5.71
CA ARG A 436 -21.30 13.30 -4.56
C ARG A 436 -20.34 14.45 -4.30
N PHE A 437 -19.04 14.20 -4.35
CA PHE A 437 -18.01 15.22 -4.14
C PHE A 437 -18.06 16.30 -5.22
N GLU A 438 -18.23 15.93 -6.49
CA GLU A 438 -18.42 16.86 -7.60
C GLU A 438 -19.64 17.77 -7.40
N ASN A 439 -20.77 17.19 -6.97
CA ASN A 439 -21.99 17.95 -6.66
C ASN A 439 -21.79 18.90 -5.46
N GLU A 440 -21.04 18.48 -4.44
CA GLU A 440 -20.68 19.31 -3.28
C GLU A 440 -19.77 20.49 -3.70
N ILE A 441 -18.79 20.25 -4.58
CA ILE A 441 -17.95 21.31 -5.16
C ILE A 441 -18.80 22.31 -5.96
N GLN A 442 -19.65 21.84 -6.88
CA GLN A 442 -20.49 22.73 -7.68
C GLN A 442 -21.40 23.59 -6.80
N SER A 443 -22.00 22.98 -5.77
CA SER A 443 -22.83 23.68 -4.79
C SER A 443 -22.03 24.72 -4.00
N ALA A 444 -20.80 24.41 -3.61
CA ALA A 444 -19.91 25.32 -2.89
C ALA A 444 -19.46 26.50 -3.77
N ILE A 445 -19.12 26.25 -5.04
CA ILE A 445 -18.79 27.29 -6.03
C ILE A 445 -19.96 28.24 -6.22
N LEU A 446 -21.17 27.70 -6.45
CA LEU A 446 -22.39 28.49 -6.62
C LEU A 446 -22.72 29.33 -5.36
N ALA A 447 -22.45 28.77 -4.18
CA ALA A 447 -22.66 29.44 -2.90
C ALA A 447 -21.49 30.36 -2.48
N ASN A 448 -20.40 30.41 -3.24
CA ASN A 448 -19.14 31.07 -2.88
C ASN A 448 -18.65 30.71 -1.46
N LYS A 449 -18.66 29.41 -1.15
CA LYS A 449 -18.23 28.87 0.15
C LYS A 449 -16.96 28.03 0.00
N TYR A 450 -16.12 28.08 1.03
CA TYR A 450 -15.00 27.13 1.16
C TYR A 450 -15.54 25.74 1.48
N LEU A 451 -15.11 24.75 0.72
CA LEU A 451 -15.35 23.33 1.00
C LEU A 451 -14.14 22.78 1.76
N THR A 452 -14.36 22.29 2.97
CA THR A 452 -13.39 21.44 3.68
C THR A 452 -13.88 20.01 3.62
N ASP A 453 -13.25 19.18 2.78
CA ASP A 453 -13.54 17.75 2.76
C ASP A 453 -12.43 16.99 3.49
N ASN A 454 -12.80 16.36 4.60
CA ASN A 454 -11.92 15.50 5.39
C ASN A 454 -12.72 14.26 5.86
N LYS A 455 -13.53 13.68 4.97
CA LYS A 455 -14.27 12.45 5.23
C LYS A 455 -13.31 11.27 5.39
N SER A 456 -13.65 10.33 6.28
CA SER A 456 -12.76 9.22 6.64
C SER A 456 -12.68 8.13 5.58
N TYR A 457 -13.67 7.98 4.69
CA TYR A 457 -13.86 6.91 3.69
C TYR A 457 -13.55 5.46 4.14
N ALA A 458 -13.30 5.21 5.44
CA ALA A 458 -12.88 3.92 5.97
C ALA A 458 -13.95 2.83 5.84
N TYR A 459 -15.22 3.22 5.66
CA TYR A 459 -16.32 2.29 5.38
C TYR A 459 -16.16 1.59 4.02
N LEU A 460 -15.40 2.16 3.07
CA LEU A 460 -15.11 1.52 1.78
C LEU A 460 -14.32 0.20 1.98
N ALA A 461 -13.44 0.14 2.99
CA ALA A 461 -12.79 -1.11 3.40
C ALA A 461 -13.81 -2.17 3.88
N GLY A 462 -14.93 -1.72 4.44
CA GLY A 462 -16.03 -2.55 4.93
C GLY A 462 -16.83 -3.24 3.82
N ILE A 463 -16.83 -2.69 2.61
CA ILE A 463 -17.46 -3.31 1.42
C ILE A 463 -16.77 -4.64 1.07
N LEU A 464 -15.46 -4.73 1.34
CA LEU A 464 -14.67 -5.96 1.20
C LEU A 464 -14.94 -6.96 2.35
N GLY A 465 -15.68 -6.54 3.38
CA GLY A 465 -15.97 -7.18 4.66
C GLY A 465 -17.01 -8.29 4.61
N TYR A 466 -18.15 -8.05 3.97
CA TYR A 466 -19.30 -8.94 4.10
C TYR A 466 -19.11 -10.23 3.29
N ASN A 467 -19.09 -11.36 3.98
CA ASN A 467 -19.46 -12.63 3.37
C ASN A 467 -20.99 -12.63 3.31
N GLY A 468 -21.54 -12.69 2.10
CA GLY A 468 -22.94 -13.06 1.93
C GLY A 468 -23.15 -14.51 2.28
#